data_AF-A0A936PWW7-F1
#
_entry.id   AF-A0A936PWW7-F1
#
_cell.length_a   1.000
_cell.length_b   1.000
_cell.length_c   1.000
_cell.angle_alpha   90.00
_cell.angle_beta   90.00
_cell.angle_gamma   90.00
#
_symmetry.space_group_name_H-M   'P 1'
#
loop_
_entity.id
_entity.type
_entity.pdbx_description
1 polymer ?
#
loop_
_entity_poly.entity_id
_entity_poly.type
_entity_poly.pdbx_seq_one_letter_code
_entity_poly.pdbx_strand_id
1 'polypeptide(L)' 'FGRRHAVTKREGEARALALARAGADVVVVNPGYMFGPYDTRPSSGRVLIELCRGAIPALTPGTNSFVDVRTWRGA' A
#
# COMPACT_ATOMS: atom_id res chain seq x y z
N PHE A 1 -7.15 -18.27 -4.33
CA PHE A 1 -5.82 -17.60 -4.34
C PHE A 1 -6.05 -16.09 -4.26
N GLY A 2 -5.32 -15.33 -3.43
CA GLY A 2 -5.34 -13.84 -3.49
C GLY A 2 -5.65 -13.06 -2.21
N ARG A 3 -6.13 -13.69 -1.13
CA ARG A 3 -6.51 -12.96 0.11
C ARG A 3 -5.48 -12.99 1.24
N ARG A 4 -4.40 -13.77 1.12
CA ARG A 4 -3.49 -14.02 2.26
C ARG A 4 -2.86 -12.73 2.78
N HIS A 5 -2.37 -11.88 1.88
CA HIS A 5 -1.82 -10.57 2.24
C HIS A 5 -2.86 -9.66 2.93
N ALA A 6 -4.08 -9.58 2.40
CA ALA A 6 -5.14 -8.79 3.02
C ALA A 6 -5.55 -9.32 4.40
N VAL A 7 -5.59 -10.65 4.57
CA VAL A 7 -5.91 -11.29 5.86
C VAL A 7 -4.84 -10.98 6.90
N THR A 8 -3.55 -11.12 6.57
CA THR A 8 -2.47 -10.83 7.53
C THR A 8 -2.42 -9.36 7.92
N LYS A 9 -2.70 -8.43 7.00
CA LYS A 9 -2.79 -7.00 7.30
C LYS A 9 -3.98 -6.67 8.20
N ARG A 10 -5.16 -7.28 7.95
CA ARG A 10 -6.34 -7.14 8.82
C ARG A 10 -6.09 -7.66 10.23
N GLU A 11 -5.43 -8.81 10.36
CA GLU A 11 -5.05 -9.37 11.67
C GLU A 11 -4.06 -8.46 12.40
N GLY A 12 -3.10 -7.87 11.69
CA GLY A 12 -2.18 -6.87 12.25
C GLY A 12 -2.90 -5.62 12.75
N GLU A 13 -3.83 -5.08 11.95
CA GLU A 13 -4.68 -3.95 12.34
C GLU A 13 -5.49 -4.26 13.60
N ALA A 14 -6.12 -5.44 13.67
CA ALA A 14 -6.89 -5.84 14.85
C ALA A 14 -6.03 -5.87 16.13
N ARG A 15 -4.78 -6.32 16.03
CA ARG A 15 -3.83 -6.31 17.17
C ARG A 15 -3.43 -4.89 17.55
N ALA A 16 -3.14 -4.02 16.58
CA ALA A 16 -2.81 -2.61 16.83
C ALA A 16 -3.96 -1.87 17.54
N LEU A 17 -5.20 -2.10 17.08
CA LEU A 17 -6.40 -1.53 17.71
C LEU A 17 -6.66 -2.08 19.11
N ALA A 18 -6.31 -3.34 19.38
CA ALA A 18 -6.40 -3.89 20.73
C ALA A 18 -5.42 -3.21 21.71
N LEU A 19 -4.18 -2.94 21.25
CA LEU A 19 -3.20 -2.17 22.03
C LEU A 19 -3.68 -0.73 22.28
N ALA A 20 -4.25 -0.08 21.25
CA ALA A 20 -4.83 1.26 21.40
C ALA A 20 -5.92 1.30 22.48
N ARG A 21 -6.83 0.31 22.48
CA ARG A 21 -7.88 0.17 23.52
C ARG A 21 -7.31 -0.10 24.90
N ALA A 22 -6.14 -0.72 24.99
CA ALA A 22 -5.42 -0.95 26.24
C ALA A 22 -4.61 0.28 26.71
N GLY A 23 -4.67 1.40 25.99
CA GLY A 23 -4.05 2.67 26.37
C GLY A 23 -2.71 2.97 25.70
N ALA A 24 -2.25 2.14 24.75
CA ALA A 24 -1.06 2.46 23.97
C ALA A 24 -1.35 3.58 22.95
N ASP A 25 -0.40 4.50 22.76
CA ASP A 25 -0.49 5.54 21.73
C ASP A 25 -0.24 4.93 20.33
N VAL A 26 -1.33 4.66 19.61
CA VAL A 26 -1.31 3.96 18.33
C VAL A 26 -2.28 4.61 17.37
N VAL A 27 -1.77 4.98 16.19
CA VAL A 27 -2.57 5.42 15.05
C VAL A 27 -2.39 4.43 13.91
N VAL A 28 -3.50 3.92 13.37
CA VAL A 28 -3.50 3.05 12.19
C VAL A 28 -3.84 3.87 10.95
N VAL A 29 -3.01 3.74 9.92
CA VAL A 29 -3.24 4.32 8.59
C VAL A 29 -3.33 3.23 7.53
N ASN A 30 -4.29 3.37 6.61
CA ASN A 30 -4.55 2.42 5.52
C ASN A 30 -4.36 3.11 4.16
N PRO A 31 -3.12 3.37 3.72
CA PRO A 31 -2.85 4.06 2.46
C PRO A 31 -3.21 3.19 1.24
N GLY A 32 -3.45 3.87 0.11
CA GLY A 32 -3.47 3.23 -1.22
C GLY A 32 -2.07 2.84 -1.71
N TYR A 33 -1.94 2.53 -2.99
CA TYR A 33 -0.65 2.26 -3.62
C TYR A 33 0.21 3.52 -3.60
N MET A 34 1.31 3.48 -2.85
CA MET A 34 2.22 4.62 -2.71
C MET A 34 3.28 4.61 -3.81
N PHE A 35 3.44 5.74 -4.49
CA PHE A 35 4.47 5.96 -5.50
C PHE A 35 5.25 7.23 -5.19
N GLY A 36 6.52 7.28 -5.61
CA GLY A 36 7.36 8.46 -5.48
C GLY A 36 8.84 8.13 -5.27
N PRO A 37 9.65 9.13 -4.89
CA PRO A 37 11.07 8.95 -4.65
C PRO A 37 11.37 7.85 -3.62
N TYR A 38 12.57 7.25 -3.72
CA TYR A 38 13.08 6.19 -2.83
C TYR A 38 12.38 4.83 -2.92
N ASP A 39 11.63 4.55 -3.99
CA ASP A 39 11.13 3.20 -4.31
C ASP A 39 12.25 2.32 -4.91
N THR A 40 13.26 1.98 -4.11
CA THR A 40 14.49 1.30 -4.55
C THR A 40 14.27 -0.18 -4.91
N ARG A 41 13.19 -0.79 -4.41
CA ARG A 41 12.74 -2.14 -4.77
C ARG A 41 11.27 -2.07 -5.18
N PRO A 42 10.97 -1.58 -6.39
CA PRO A 42 9.62 -1.31 -6.81
C PRO A 42 8.79 -2.58 -6.81
N SER A 43 7.75 -2.60 -5.95
CA SER A 43 6.72 -3.64 -5.97
C SER A 43 5.65 -3.25 -6.98
N SER A 44 4.60 -2.54 -6.54
CA SER A 44 3.57 -2.00 -7.43
C SER A 44 4.11 -0.94 -8.38
N GLY A 45 5.17 -0.21 -8.00
CA GLY A 45 5.84 0.76 -8.89
C GLY A 45 6.43 0.12 -10.15
N ARG A 46 6.67 -1.20 -10.10
CA ARG A 46 7.17 -1.95 -11.26
C ARG A 46 6.19 -1.94 -12.42
N VAL A 47 4.89 -1.93 -12.14
CA VAL A 47 3.85 -1.85 -13.18
C VAL A 47 3.99 -0.55 -13.98
N LEU A 48 4.24 0.58 -13.30
CA LEU A 48 4.46 1.86 -13.99
C LEU A 48 5.72 1.81 -14.87
N ILE A 49 6.81 1.25 -14.34
CA ILE A 49 8.07 1.11 -15.08
C ILE A 49 7.89 0.26 -16.34
N GLU A 50 7.26 -0.91 -16.23
CA GLU A 50 7.04 -1.79 -17.39
C GLU A 50 6.06 -1.19 -18.40
N LEU A 51 5.04 -0.47 -17.92
CA LEU A 51 4.10 0.24 -18.79
C LEU A 51 4.84 1.30 -19.62
N CYS A 52 5.68 2.13 -18.99
CA CYS A 52 6.48 3.14 -19.67
C CYS A 52 7.47 2.54 -20.69
N ARG A 53 7.90 1.28 -20.48
CA ARG A 53 8.79 0.55 -21.40
C ARG A 53 8.05 -0.17 -22.52
N GLY A 54 6.71 -0.13 -22.54
CA GLY A 54 5.89 -0.87 -23.50
C GLY A 54 5.93 -2.39 -23.28
N ALA A 55 6.32 -2.85 -22.10
CA ALA A 55 6.55 -4.27 -21.80
C ALA A 55 5.32 -4.99 -21.23
N ILE A 56 4.19 -4.29 -21.06
CA ILE A 56 2.93 -4.86 -20.57
C ILE A 56 2.03 -5.21 -21.76
N PRO A 57 1.81 -6.51 -22.06
CA PRO A 57 1.04 -6.94 -23.24
C PRO A 57 -0.48 -6.79 -23.07
N ALA A 58 -0.98 -6.71 -21.83
CA ALA A 58 -2.40 -6.56 -21.53
C ALA A 58 -2.62 -5.96 -20.14
N LEU A 59 -3.74 -5.27 -19.95
CA LEU A 59 -4.19 -4.71 -18.68
C LEU A 59 -5.45 -5.41 -18.21
N THR A 60 -5.55 -5.67 -16.91
CA THR A 60 -6.80 -6.15 -16.30
C THR A 60 -7.73 -4.97 -16.04
N PRO A 61 -9.04 -5.09 -16.32
CA PRO A 61 -10.01 -4.06 -15.96
C PRO A 61 -10.11 -3.90 -14.44
N GLY A 62 -10.34 -2.67 -13.98
CA GLY A 62 -10.47 -2.34 -12.57
C GLY A 62 -9.87 -0.97 -12.24
N THR A 63 -9.91 -0.61 -10.96
CA THR A 63 -9.32 0.63 -10.44
C THR A 63 -8.53 0.36 -9.17
N ASN A 64 -7.59 1.25 -8.89
CA ASN A 64 -6.77 1.24 -7.68
C ASN A 64 -6.71 2.67 -7.12
N SER A 65 -6.47 2.80 -5.82
CA SER A 65 -6.19 4.09 -5.18
C SER A 65 -4.69 4.34 -5.15
N PHE A 66 -4.25 5.53 -5.56
CA PHE A 66 -2.83 5.90 -5.66
C PHE A 66 -2.53 7.14 -4.81
N VAL A 67 -1.36 7.14 -4.16
CA VAL A 67 -0.92 8.22 -3.28
C VAL A 67 0.55 8.55 -3.55
N ASP A 68 0.89 9.84 -3.62
CA ASP A 68 2.29 10.28 -3.60
C ASP A 68 2.86 10.12 -2.19
N VAL A 69 4.02 9.48 -2.08
CA VAL A 69 4.70 9.26 -0.78
C VAL A 69 4.98 10.57 -0.03
N ARG A 70 5.10 11.70 -0.73
CA ARG A 70 5.40 13.02 -0.17
C ARG A 70 4.17 13.73 0.40
N THR A 71 2.96 13.24 0.14
CA THR A 71 1.73 13.86 0.66
C THR A 71 1.63 13.80 2.19
N TRP A 72 2.31 12.85 2.83
CA TRP A 72 2.29 12.63 4.28
C TRP A 72 3.14 13.61 5.11
N ARG A 73 3.41 14.82 4.61
CA ARG A 73 4.14 15.85 5.37
C ARG A 73 3.20 16.57 6.32
N GLY A 74 2.93 15.98 7.50
CA GLY A 74 2.23 16.67 8.59
C GLY A 74 1.34 15.80 9.47
N ALA A 75 1.90 14.73 10.04
CA ALA A 75 1.41 14.15 11.29
C ALA A 75 2.33 14.59 12.43
#